data_AF-A0A0J7IG76-F1
#
_entry.id   AF-A0A0J7IG76-F1
#
_cell.length_a   1.000
_cell.length_b   1.000
_cell.length_c   1.000
_cell.angle_alpha   90.00
_cell.angle_beta   90.00
_cell.angle_gamma   90.00
#
_symmetry.space_group_name_H-M   'P 1'
#
loop_
_entity.id
_entity.type
_entity.pdbx_description
1 polymer ?
#
loop_
_entity_poly.entity_id
_entity_poly.type
_entity_poly.pdbx_seq_one_letter_code
_entity_poly.pdbx_strand_id
1 'polypeptide(L)'
;MMEFSFNTFFGFENDLTAHPEIVIFGALFIPLLLMIPMAILGWIFRKLKLNMYVIHTLLYTLMFTFLLGSVAMLILFFITDRNGIKLAYCWLTILAGMFFFSVMNTNTITKMFTDWSKIIKEKDDSQR
;
A
#
# COMPACT_ATOMS: atom_id res chain seq x y z
N MET A 1 28.40 5.13 7.35
CA MET A 1 27.45 6.26 7.41
C MET A 1 27.02 6.53 5.98
N MET A 2 25.72 6.40 5.66
CA MET A 2 25.20 6.81 4.36
C MET A 2 24.90 8.30 4.50
N GLU A 3 25.81 9.15 4.02
CA GLU A 3 25.58 10.59 4.02
C GLU A 3 24.36 10.90 3.14
N PHE A 4 23.35 11.56 3.71
CA PHE A 4 22.30 12.19 2.94
C PHE A 4 22.95 13.30 2.09
N SER A 5 23.27 12.99 0.83
CA SER A 5 23.75 14.01 -0.10
C SER A 5 22.55 14.77 -0.65
N PHE A 6 22.64 16.10 -0.69
CA PHE A 6 21.65 16.96 -1.35
C PHE A 6 21.39 16.50 -2.80
N ASN A 7 22.42 15.99 -3.47
CA ASN A 7 22.32 15.51 -4.84
C ASN A 7 21.45 14.24 -4.96
N THR A 8 21.31 13.45 -3.90
CA THR A 8 20.45 12.25 -3.89
C THR A 8 18.97 12.63 -3.82
N PHE A 9 18.62 13.68 -3.08
CA PHE A 9 17.23 14.14 -2.93
C PHE A 9 16.78 14.98 -4.13
N PHE A 10 17.60 15.97 -4.53
CA PHE A 10 17.30 16.84 -5.68
C PHE A 10 17.60 16.17 -7.04
N GLY A 11 18.51 15.20 -7.08
CA GLY A 11 18.73 14.38 -8.28
C GLY A 11 17.52 13.50 -8.60
N PHE A 12 16.87 12.94 -7.58
CA PHE A 12 15.66 12.14 -7.76
C PHE A 12 14.47 12.97 -8.27
N GLU A 13 14.36 14.24 -7.89
CA GLU A 13 13.36 15.16 -8.45
C GLU A 13 13.56 15.38 -9.95
N ASN A 14 14.81 15.51 -10.40
CA ASN A 14 15.12 15.61 -11.83
C ASN A 14 14.76 14.33 -12.58
N ASP A 15 15.07 13.16 -12.02
CA ASP A 15 14.73 11.86 -12.61
C ASP A 15 13.21 11.64 -12.69
N LEU A 16 12.47 12.01 -11.64
CA LEU A 16 11.00 11.97 -11.62
C LEU A 16 10.38 12.88 -12.67
N THR A 17 11.01 14.02 -12.94
CA THR A 17 10.54 14.96 -13.97
C THR A 17 10.84 14.43 -15.38
N ALA A 18 11.99 13.79 -15.57
CA ALA A 18 12.38 13.17 -16.83
C ALA A 18 11.57 11.90 -17.16
N HIS A 19 11.23 11.12 -16.12
CA HIS A 19 10.60 9.79 -16.22
C HIS A 19 9.42 9.65 -15.23
N PRO A 20 8.29 10.34 -15.49
CA PRO A 20 7.12 10.30 -14.60
C PRO A 20 6.49 8.90 -14.48
N GLU A 21 6.72 8.01 -15.46
CA GLU A 21 6.33 6.60 -15.43
C GLU A 21 6.88 5.85 -14.21
N ILE A 22 8.03 6.27 -13.67
CA ILE A 22 8.63 5.69 -12.45
C ILE A 22 7.64 5.78 -11.28
N VAL A 23 6.83 6.84 -11.21
CA VAL A 23 5.84 7.01 -10.14
C VAL A 23 4.71 6.00 -10.25
N ILE A 24 4.27 5.67 -11.47
CA ILE A 24 3.21 4.67 -11.69
C ILE A 24 3.73 3.29 -11.30
N PHE A 25 4.94 2.95 -11.76
CA PHE A 25 5.57 1.69 -11.42
C PHE A 25 5.83 1.61 -9.91
N GLY A 26 6.26 2.71 -9.29
CA GLY A 26 6.38 2.82 -7.84
C GLY A 26 5.05 2.58 -7.14
N ALA A 27 3.97 3.23 -7.60
CA ALA A 27 2.64 3.08 -7.03
C ALA A 27 2.11 1.64 -7.07
N LEU A 28 2.47 0.89 -8.12
CA LEU A 28 2.09 -0.51 -8.28
C LEU A 28 2.99 -1.45 -7.46
N PHE A 29 4.31 -1.30 -7.59
CA PHE A 29 5.26 -2.29 -7.07
C PHE A 29 5.70 -2.04 -5.64
N ILE A 30 5.81 -0.78 -5.18
CA ILE A 30 6.25 -0.48 -3.81
C ILE A 30 5.31 -1.12 -2.78
N PRO A 31 3.97 -0.95 -2.85
CA PRO A 31 3.09 -1.59 -1.88
C PRO A 31 3.20 -3.11 -1.91
N LEU A 32 3.33 -3.70 -3.10
CA LEU A 32 3.43 -5.15 -3.30
C LEU A 32 4.73 -5.73 -2.73
N LEU A 33 5.86 -5.07 -3.01
CA LEU A 33 7.16 -5.45 -2.47
C LEU A 33 7.18 -5.33 -0.94
N LEU A 34 6.57 -4.28 -0.38
CA LEU A 34 6.48 -4.08 1.07
C LEU A 34 5.57 -5.10 1.78
N MET A 35 4.62 -5.73 1.07
CA MET A 35 3.81 -6.80 1.67
C MET A 35 4.65 -8.02 2.07
N ILE A 36 5.76 -8.30 1.37
CA ILE A 36 6.64 -9.44 1.66
C ILE A 36 7.30 -9.33 3.05
N PRO A 37 8.09 -8.28 3.37
CA PRO A 37 8.66 -8.12 4.69
C PRO A 37 7.57 -7.96 5.76
N MET A 38 6.43 -7.34 5.44
CA MET A 38 5.30 -7.25 6.37
C MET A 38 4.71 -8.62 6.73
N ALA A 39 4.65 -9.57 5.80
CA ALA A 39 4.23 -10.93 6.09
C ALA A 39 5.21 -11.65 7.03
N ILE A 40 6.52 -11.46 6.82
CA ILE A 40 7.57 -11.99 7.71
C ILE A 40 7.44 -11.39 9.11
N LEU A 41 7.28 -10.07 9.23
CA LEU A 41 7.04 -9.39 10.50
C LEU A 41 5.77 -9.90 11.18
N GLY A 42 4.69 -10.12 10.42
CA GLY A 42 3.45 -10.69 10.92
C GLY A 42 3.63 -12.11 11.48
N TRP A 43 4.48 -12.93 10.87
CA TRP A 43 4.83 -14.24 11.39
C TRP A 43 5.60 -14.14 12.71
N ILE A 44 6.58 -13.22 12.81
CA ILE A 44 7.34 -12.96 14.04
C ILE A 44 6.41 -12.47 15.16
N PHE A 45 5.53 -11.50 14.89
CA PHE A 45 4.57 -10.97 15.87
C PHE A 45 3.66 -12.07 16.42
N ARG A 46 3.21 -12.98 15.55
CA ARG A 46 2.40 -14.14 15.96
C ARG A 46 3.18 -15.08 16.87
N LYS A 47 4.46 -15.36 16.58
CA LYS A 47 5.32 -16.20 17.42
C LYS A 47 5.57 -15.57 18.80
N LEU A 48 5.73 -14.25 18.85
CA LEU A 48 5.95 -13.49 20.08
C LEU A 48 4.64 -13.14 20.83
N LYS A 49 3.47 -13.54 20.31
CA LYS A 49 2.14 -13.20 20.85
C LYS A 49 1.93 -11.70 21.03
N LEU A 50 2.54 -10.89 20.16
CA LEU A 50 2.35 -9.45 20.15
C LEU A 50 1.00 -9.10 19.51
N ASN A 51 0.52 -7.88 19.77
CA ASN A 51 -0.74 -7.41 19.20
C ASN A 51 -0.63 -7.32 17.66
N MET A 52 -1.44 -8.11 16.96
CA MET A 52 -1.47 -8.17 15.50
C MET A 52 -2.13 -6.93 14.86
N TYR A 53 -2.77 -6.05 15.64
CA TYR A 53 -3.43 -4.86 15.15
C TYR A 53 -2.51 -4.01 14.26
N VAL A 54 -1.27 -3.74 14.69
CA VAL A 54 -0.31 -2.94 13.90
C VAL A 54 0.02 -3.61 12.56
N ILE A 55 0.20 -4.93 12.57
CA ILE A 55 0.49 -5.70 11.35
C ILE A 55 -0.71 -5.67 10.39
N HIS A 56 -1.93 -5.87 10.90
CA HIS A 56 -3.15 -5.80 10.10
C HIS A 56 -3.35 -4.41 9.50
N THR A 57 -3.20 -3.35 10.31
CA THR A 57 -3.27 -1.96 9.84
C THR A 57 -2.33 -1.71 8.67
N LEU A 58 -1.06 -2.12 8.80
CA LEU A 58 -0.05 -1.92 7.77
C LEU A 58 -0.34 -2.77 6.52
N LEU A 59 -0.76 -4.03 6.68
CA LEU A 59 -1.15 -4.88 5.54
C LEU A 59 -2.36 -4.32 4.79
N TYR A 60 -3.38 -3.84 5.49
CA TYR A 60 -4.55 -3.22 4.86
C TYR A 60 -4.18 -1.91 4.16
N THR A 61 -3.30 -1.11 4.77
CA THR A 61 -2.76 0.11 4.13
C THR A 61 -2.11 -0.25 2.79
N LEU A 62 -1.18 -1.21 2.79
CA LEU A 62 -0.49 -1.64 1.57
C LEU A 62 -1.46 -2.25 0.55
N MET A 63 -2.42 -3.06 0.98
CA MET A 63 -3.44 -3.65 0.11
C MET A 63 -4.32 -2.58 -0.55
N PHE A 64 -4.83 -1.61 0.21
CA PHE A 64 -5.68 -0.56 -0.35
C PHE A 64 -4.89 0.44 -1.19
N THR A 65 -3.67 0.80 -0.79
CA THR A 65 -2.78 1.62 -1.62
C THR A 65 -2.42 0.89 -2.92
N PHE A 66 -2.20 -0.42 -2.89
CA PHE A 66 -2.01 -1.19 -4.10
C PHE A 66 -3.24 -1.14 -5.01
N LEU A 67 -4.42 -1.48 -4.49
CA LEU A 67 -5.64 -1.57 -5.31
C LEU A 67 -6.14 -0.19 -5.76
N LEU A 68 -6.44 0.68 -4.81
CA LEU A 68 -7.05 1.98 -5.06
C LEU A 68 -6.00 3.00 -5.50
N GLY A 69 -4.81 2.98 -4.88
CA GLY A 69 -3.74 3.90 -5.22
C GLY A 69 -3.19 3.65 -6.61
N SER A 70 -2.96 2.40 -7.04
CA SER A 70 -2.50 2.15 -8.42
C SER A 70 -3.52 2.60 -9.45
N VAL A 71 -4.81 2.33 -9.24
CA VAL A 71 -5.87 2.76 -10.16
C VAL A 71 -5.97 4.28 -10.20
N ALA A 72 -5.97 4.95 -9.05
CA ALA A 72 -5.99 6.41 -8.97
C ALA A 72 -4.76 7.02 -9.67
N MET A 73 -3.57 6.47 -9.48
CA MET A 73 -2.35 6.95 -10.12
C MET A 73 -2.35 6.74 -11.63
N LEU A 74 -2.87 5.63 -12.13
CA LEU A 74 -3.06 5.41 -13.56
C LEU A 74 -3.99 6.49 -14.15
N ILE A 75 -5.13 6.73 -13.51
CA ILE A 75 -6.09 7.76 -13.96
C ILE A 75 -5.43 9.15 -13.96
N LEU A 76 -4.78 9.52 -12.85
CA LEU A 76 -4.11 10.82 -12.73
C LEU A 76 -3.04 11.01 -13.79
N PHE A 77 -2.23 9.98 -14.07
CA PHE A 77 -1.19 10.04 -15.10
C PHE A 77 -1.75 10.35 -16.50
N PHE A 78 -2.94 9.84 -16.86
CA PHE A 78 -3.55 10.12 -18.16
C PHE A 78 -4.26 11.47 -18.25
N ILE A 79 -4.73 12.02 -17.12
CA ILE A 79 -5.53 13.26 -17.10
C ILE A 79 -4.68 14.50 -16.82
N THR A 80 -3.57 14.38 -16.09
CA THR A 80 -2.70 15.51 -15.72
C THR A 80 -1.58 15.75 -16.73
N ASP A 81 -0.84 16.84 -16.53
CA ASP A 81 0.40 17.24 -17.19
C ASP A 81 1.58 16.25 -17.07
N ARG A 82 1.35 15.02 -16.60
CA ARG A 82 2.36 13.96 -16.37
C ARG A 82 3.57 14.43 -15.56
N ASN A 83 3.41 15.44 -14.70
CA ASN A 83 4.49 15.88 -13.84
C ASN A 83 4.75 14.84 -12.74
N GLY A 84 5.89 14.15 -12.79
CA GLY A 84 6.23 13.07 -11.87
C GLY A 84 6.31 13.52 -10.41
N ILE A 85 6.77 14.74 -10.13
CA ILE A 85 6.82 15.28 -8.76
C ILE A 85 5.41 15.44 -8.19
N LYS A 86 4.49 16.03 -8.96
CA LYS A 86 3.09 16.17 -8.54
C LYS A 86 2.43 14.80 -8.32
N LEU A 87 2.67 13.87 -9.23
CA LEU A 87 2.18 12.49 -9.12
C LEU A 87 2.73 11.79 -7.86
N ALA A 88 4.00 11.98 -7.52
CA ALA A 88 4.59 11.42 -6.32
C ALA A 88 3.91 11.97 -5.04
N TYR A 89 3.63 13.28 -4.99
CA TYR A 89 2.87 13.87 -3.88
C TYR A 89 1.43 13.37 -3.82
N CYS A 90 0.76 13.20 -4.96
CA CYS A 90 -0.57 12.58 -5.01
C CYS A 90 -0.52 11.16 -4.44
N TRP A 91 0.46 10.36 -4.85
CA TRP A 91 0.62 9.00 -4.35
C TRP A 91 0.89 8.95 -2.84
N LEU A 92 1.77 9.81 -2.32
CA LEU A 92 2.03 9.93 -0.88
C LEU A 92 0.77 10.34 -0.11
N THR A 93 -0.04 11.23 -0.67
CA THR A 93 -1.33 11.65 -0.08
C THR A 93 -2.31 10.46 -0.02
N ILE A 94 -2.39 9.65 -1.08
CA ILE A 94 -3.21 8.44 -1.09
C ILE A 94 -2.70 7.44 -0.05
N LEU A 95 -1.39 7.21 0.02
CA LEU A 95 -0.78 6.30 1.00
C LEU A 95 -1.12 6.74 2.44
N ALA A 96 -0.95 8.03 2.75
CA ALA A 96 -1.31 8.57 4.06
C ALA A 96 -2.82 8.43 4.34
N GLY A 97 -3.67 8.75 3.36
CA GLY A 97 -5.12 8.57 3.50
C GLY A 97 -5.52 7.12 3.78
N MET A 98 -4.95 6.16 3.06
CA MET A 98 -5.19 4.73 3.27
C MET A 98 -4.64 4.24 4.61
N PHE A 99 -3.55 4.83 5.09
CA PHE A 99 -3.00 4.54 6.41
C PHE A 99 -3.97 4.95 7.51
N PHE A 100 -4.45 6.20 7.51
CA PHE A 100 -5.41 6.67 8.50
C PHE A 100 -6.74 5.91 8.42
N PHE A 101 -7.24 5.66 7.20
CA PHE A 101 -8.42 4.83 6.99
C PHE A 101 -8.24 3.44 7.62
N SER A 102 -7.10 2.80 7.39
CA SER A 102 -6.80 1.47 7.93
C SER A 102 -6.68 1.50 9.46
N VAL A 103 -5.99 2.49 10.05
CA VAL A 103 -5.91 2.65 11.51
C VAL A 103 -7.32 2.70 12.11
N MET A 104 -8.18 3.59 11.60
CA MET A 104 -9.53 3.77 12.15
C MET A 104 -10.42 2.53 11.98
N ASN A 105 -10.21 1.74 10.92
CA ASN A 105 -11.15 0.68 10.52
C ASN A 105 -10.59 -0.75 10.59
N THR A 106 -9.39 -0.97 11.13
CA THR A 106 -8.71 -2.29 11.10
C THR A 106 -9.56 -3.43 11.66
N ASN A 107 -10.27 -3.20 12.78
CA ASN A 107 -11.12 -4.23 13.39
C ASN A 107 -12.31 -4.58 12.48
N THR A 108 -12.94 -3.57 11.88
CA THR A 108 -14.06 -3.72 10.95
C THR A 108 -13.62 -4.47 9.70
N ILE A 109 -12.50 -4.06 9.09
CA ILE A 109 -11.94 -4.70 7.90
C ILE A 109 -11.62 -6.17 8.17
N THR A 110 -10.96 -6.46 9.30
CA THR A 110 -10.63 -7.84 9.71
C THR A 110 -11.89 -8.70 9.87
N LYS A 111 -12.93 -8.13 10.48
CA LYS A 111 -14.22 -8.80 10.62
C LYS A 111 -14.85 -9.09 9.25
N MET A 112 -14.86 -8.13 8.34
CA MET A 112 -15.39 -8.31 6.98
C MET A 112 -14.69 -9.45 6.23
N PHE A 113 -13.35 -9.50 6.26
CA PHE A 113 -12.60 -10.60 5.63
C PHE A 113 -12.91 -11.96 6.27
N THR A 114 -13.05 -11.99 7.59
CA THR A 114 -13.36 -13.22 8.32
C THR A 114 -14.77 -13.73 7.99
N ASP A 115 -15.75 -12.83 7.97
CA ASP A 115 -17.14 -13.17 7.68
C ASP A 115 -17.32 -13.56 6.22
N TRP A 116 -16.65 -12.87 5.28
CA TRP A 116 -16.64 -13.26 3.87
C TRP A 116 -16.03 -14.65 3.67
N SER A 117 -14.93 -14.96 4.38
CA SER A 117 -14.31 -16.29 4.34
C SER A 117 -15.25 -17.39 4.83
N LYS A 118 -16.07 -17.12 5.86
CA LYS A 118 -17.07 -18.08 6.36
C LYS A 118 -18.18 -18.31 5.34
N ILE A 119 -18.73 -17.25 4.75
CA ILE A 119 -19.78 -17.35 3.72
C ILE A 119 -19.31 -18.19 2.53
N ILE A 120 -18.06 -17.99 2.09
CA ILE A 120 -17.47 -18.78 1.00
C ILE A 120 -17.42 -20.27 1.37
N LYS A 121 -17.01 -20.60 2.61
CA LYS A 121 -16.96 -21.99 3.09
C LYS A 121 -18.34 -22.63 3.21
N GLU A 122 -19.31 -21.95 3.80
CA GLU A 122 -20.69 -22.45 3.92
C GLU A 122 -21.32 -22.72 2.54
N LYS A 123 -21.00 -21.88 1.55
CA LYS A 123 -21.44 -22.10 0.18
C LYS A 123 -20.79 -23.33 -0.46
N ASP A 124 -19.52 -23.59 -0.20
CA ASP A 124 -18.80 -24.78 -0.70
C ASP A 124 -19.35 -26.06 -0.04
N ASP A 125 -19.57 -26.04 1.28
CA ASP A 125 -20.08 -27.18 2.03
C ASP A 125 -21.55 -27.51 1.70
N SER A 126 -22.36 -26.52 1.31
CA SER A 126 -23.76 -26.74 0.87
C SER A 126 -23.89 -27.23 -0.59
N GLN A 127 -22.80 -27.20 -1.37
CA GLN A 127 -22.74 -27.72 -2.74
C GLN A 127 -22.20 -29.16 -2.80
N ARG A 128 -21.74 -29.72 -1.67
CA ARG A 128 -21.30 -31.12 -1.51
C ARG A 128 -22.38 -31.98 -0.84
#